data_AF-A0A511T9R4-F1
#
_entry.id   AF-A0A511T9R4-F1
#
_cell.length_a   1.000
_cell.length_b   1.000
_cell.length_c   1.000
_cell.angle_alpha   90.00
_cell.angle_beta   90.00
_cell.angle_gamma   90.00
#
_symmetry.space_group_name_H-M   'P 1'
#
loop_
_entity.id
_entity.type
_entity.pdbx_description
1 polymer ?
#
loop_
_entity_poly.entity_id
_entity_poly.type
_entity_poly.pdbx_seq_one_letter_code
_entity_poly.pdbx_strand_id
1 'polypeptide(L)'
;MSLTRALCSLVLLLCLPNCASRAVDVKPSSSSDCAKASLFERFARGGMVESLEGGDVRLSVMADVHSADCGTPDCYFTRLQAVFRFEAGRGCRLREVDVFTEDGGCNVGGAFDPPKQELFFADGAADLSAPTLGQLTLRTRQGDRALVLVPRNLFFFADVKPGAPLHTSLPSGEEGEDACCWGASVAESHFRD
;
A
#
# COMPACT_ATOMS: atom_id res chain seq x y z
N MET A 1 76.91 16.98 34.08
CA MET A 1 77.30 16.90 32.65
C MET A 1 76.03 17.17 31.85
N SER A 2 75.91 17.99 30.80
CA SER A 2 76.72 19.02 30.17
C SER A 2 75.86 19.50 28.98
N LEU A 3 75.54 20.80 28.89
CA LEU A 3 75.02 21.56 27.71
C LEU A 3 73.70 21.03 27.05
N THR A 4 72.84 21.79 26.35
CA THR A 4 73.02 22.95 25.47
C THR A 4 71.65 23.61 25.17
N ARG A 5 71.72 24.90 24.79
CA ARG A 5 70.67 25.84 24.34
C ARG A 5 69.93 25.46 23.04
N ALA A 6 68.85 26.22 22.79
CA ALA A 6 68.48 26.96 21.55
C ALA A 6 67.07 26.59 21.02
N LEU A 7 66.05 27.46 21.17
CA LEU A 7 65.70 28.66 20.38
C LEU A 7 64.88 28.35 19.12
N CYS A 8 63.63 28.85 19.16
CA CYS A 8 62.83 29.47 18.10
C CYS A 8 62.93 28.96 16.66
N SER A 9 61.78 28.58 16.11
CA SER A 9 61.36 29.11 14.81
C SER A 9 59.85 29.29 14.77
N LEU A 10 59.50 30.57 14.64
CA LEU A 10 58.19 31.14 14.37
C LEU A 10 57.79 30.74 12.94
N VAL A 11 56.61 30.16 12.72
CA VAL A 11 55.97 30.15 11.40
C VAL A 11 54.59 30.79 11.55
N LEU A 12 54.42 31.87 10.79
CA LEU A 12 53.27 32.76 10.77
C LEU A 12 51.98 32.08 10.31
N LEU A 13 50.88 32.67 10.81
CA LEU A 13 49.50 32.56 10.38
C LEU A 13 49.32 32.48 8.85
N LEU A 14 48.45 31.56 8.41
CA LEU A 14 47.53 31.79 7.30
C LEU A 14 46.14 31.24 7.66
N CYS A 15 45.15 32.04 7.31
CA CYS A 15 43.77 32.02 7.75
C CYS A 15 42.88 30.94 7.08
N LEU A 16 41.72 30.71 7.72
CA LEU A 16 40.42 30.22 7.22
C LEU A 16 40.14 28.70 7.28
N PRO A 17 38.86 28.26 7.30
CA PRO A 17 37.71 28.72 8.09
C PRO A 17 36.91 27.56 8.74
N ASN A 18 35.98 27.89 9.64
CA ASN A 18 34.84 27.10 10.13
C ASN A 18 34.59 25.73 9.46
N CYS A 19 34.98 24.64 10.11
CA CYS A 19 34.26 23.37 9.98
C CYS A 19 33.06 23.40 10.94
N ALA A 20 32.05 24.19 10.58
CA ALA A 20 30.71 23.88 11.03
C ALA A 20 30.36 22.53 10.42
N SER A 21 30.14 21.51 11.26
CA SER A 21 29.55 20.24 10.85
C SER A 21 28.19 20.55 10.23
N ARG A 22 28.17 20.72 8.90
CA ARG A 22 26.95 20.61 8.12
C ARG A 22 26.45 19.19 8.35
N ALA A 23 25.39 19.08 9.14
CA ALA A 23 24.43 18.01 8.93
C ALA A 23 24.19 17.98 7.42
N VAL A 24 24.59 16.89 6.79
CA VAL A 24 24.21 16.61 5.43
C VAL A 24 22.70 16.52 5.50
N ASP A 25 22.02 17.56 5.03
CA ASP A 25 20.64 17.45 4.57
C ASP A 25 20.67 16.34 3.54
N VAL A 26 20.34 15.13 3.98
CA VAL A 26 19.96 14.05 3.08
C VAL A 26 18.64 14.53 2.50
N LYS A 27 18.74 15.28 1.40
CA LYS A 27 17.62 15.54 0.50
C LYS A 27 16.98 14.17 0.27
N PRO A 28 15.68 13.97 0.59
CA PRO A 28 15.02 12.70 0.33
C PRO A 28 15.30 12.34 -1.12
N SER A 29 15.96 11.21 -1.32
CA SER A 29 16.24 10.68 -2.64
C SER A 29 14.93 10.64 -3.41
N SER A 30 14.97 11.19 -4.62
CA SER A 30 13.94 11.16 -5.68
C SER A 30 12.78 10.23 -5.40
N SER A 31 11.55 10.78 -5.46
CA SER A 31 10.28 10.06 -5.44
C SER A 31 10.43 8.65 -5.99
N SER A 32 10.40 7.65 -5.12
CA SER A 32 10.23 6.28 -5.56
C SER A 32 8.89 6.24 -6.29
N ASP A 33 8.90 5.87 -7.55
CA ASP A 33 7.72 5.83 -8.40
C ASP A 33 6.91 4.56 -8.08
N CYS A 34 6.51 4.42 -6.82
CA CYS A 34 5.86 3.21 -6.31
C CYS A 34 4.51 2.98 -6.96
N ALA A 35 3.89 4.02 -7.53
CA ALA A 35 2.69 3.91 -8.35
C ALA A 35 2.93 3.10 -9.64
N LYS A 36 4.17 2.96 -10.11
CA LYS A 36 4.55 2.13 -11.28
C LYS A 36 4.92 0.69 -10.92
N ALA A 37 4.75 0.28 -9.67
CA ALA A 37 4.90 -1.13 -9.29
C ALA A 37 4.00 -2.01 -10.17
N SER A 38 4.47 -3.21 -10.53
CA SER A 38 3.74 -4.15 -11.39
C SER A 38 2.37 -4.52 -10.84
N LEU A 39 2.22 -4.57 -9.51
CA LEU A 39 0.93 -4.78 -8.83
C LEU A 39 -0.12 -3.70 -9.17
N PHE A 40 0.32 -2.47 -9.46
CA PHE A 40 -0.57 -1.34 -9.76
C PHE A 40 -0.80 -1.13 -11.25
N GLU A 41 -0.02 -1.77 -12.13
CA GLU A 41 0.01 -1.45 -13.56
C GLU A 41 -1.38 -1.47 -14.22
N ARG A 42 -2.19 -2.50 -13.95
CA ARG A 42 -3.54 -2.61 -14.51
C ARG A 42 -4.49 -1.55 -13.96
N PHE A 43 -4.43 -1.30 -12.65
CA PHE A 43 -5.23 -0.28 -11.98
C PHE A 43 -4.84 1.13 -12.47
N ALA A 44 -3.55 1.38 -12.68
CA ALA A 44 -3.04 2.64 -13.19
C ALA A 44 -3.53 2.92 -14.62
N ARG A 45 -3.58 1.89 -15.50
CA ARG A 45 -4.20 2.02 -16.83
C ARG A 45 -5.68 2.41 -16.75
N GLY A 46 -6.39 1.91 -15.74
CA GLY A 46 -7.78 2.27 -15.45
C GLY A 46 -7.97 3.62 -14.74
N GLY A 47 -6.91 4.39 -14.49
CA GLY A 47 -6.97 5.67 -13.79
C GLY A 47 -7.27 5.55 -12.28
N MET A 48 -7.11 4.36 -11.71
CA MET A 48 -7.43 4.06 -10.31
C MET A 48 -6.27 4.33 -9.35
N VAL A 49 -5.07 4.60 -9.87
CA VAL A 49 -3.84 4.79 -9.09
C VAL A 49 -3.37 6.23 -9.21
N GLU A 50 -3.13 6.85 -8.07
CA GLU A 50 -2.65 8.23 -7.95
C GLU A 50 -1.38 8.24 -7.09
N SER A 51 -0.34 8.95 -7.54
CA SER A 51 0.83 9.27 -6.71
C SER A 51 0.51 10.49 -5.86
N LEU A 52 0.67 10.37 -4.55
CA LEU A 52 0.42 11.47 -3.61
C LEU A 52 1.72 12.23 -3.29
N GLU A 53 1.55 13.43 -2.73
CA GLU A 53 2.67 14.16 -2.13
C GLU A 53 3.35 13.31 -1.04
N GLY A 54 4.68 13.32 -1.02
CA GLY A 54 5.46 12.49 -0.09
C GLY A 54 5.79 11.07 -0.58
N GLY A 55 5.31 10.68 -1.77
CA GLY A 55 5.63 9.38 -2.40
C GLY A 55 4.69 8.24 -2.00
N ASP A 56 3.62 8.53 -1.26
CA ASP A 56 2.53 7.59 -0.99
C ASP A 56 1.73 7.31 -2.27
N VAL A 57 1.01 6.19 -2.30
CA VAL A 57 0.19 5.79 -3.44
C VAL A 57 -1.25 5.62 -3.00
N ARG A 58 -2.20 6.22 -3.71
CA ARG A 58 -3.64 5.98 -3.51
C ARG A 58 -4.15 5.07 -4.61
N LEU A 59 -4.86 4.02 -4.22
CA LEU A 59 -5.65 3.15 -5.08
C LEU A 59 -7.13 3.36 -4.75
N SER A 60 -7.93 3.73 -5.74
CA SER A 60 -9.37 3.95 -5.60
C SER A 60 -10.13 2.99 -6.53
N VAL A 61 -10.90 2.08 -5.96
CA VAL A 61 -11.65 1.05 -6.71
C VAL A 61 -13.10 0.97 -6.25
N MET A 62 -13.96 0.47 -7.13
CA MET A 62 -15.26 -0.04 -6.76
C MET A 62 -15.16 -1.56 -6.74
N ALA A 63 -15.36 -2.16 -5.57
CA ALA A 63 -15.46 -3.60 -5.41
C ALA A 63 -16.95 -4.00 -5.45
N ASP A 64 -17.27 -5.01 -6.25
CA ASP A 64 -18.58 -5.63 -6.25
C ASP A 64 -18.69 -6.55 -5.04
N VAL A 65 -19.79 -6.42 -4.30
CA VAL A 65 -20.08 -7.20 -3.08
C VAL A 65 -20.60 -8.60 -3.45
N HIS A 66 -20.97 -8.84 -4.70
CA HIS A 66 -21.45 -10.15 -5.13
C HIS A 66 -20.32 -10.97 -5.75
N SER A 67 -19.83 -11.93 -4.96
CA SER A 67 -18.98 -13.01 -5.46
C SER A 67 -19.68 -13.93 -6.47
N ALA A 68 -20.98 -13.77 -6.71
CA ALA A 68 -21.82 -14.71 -7.48
C ALA A 68 -22.36 -14.16 -8.82
N ASP A 69 -22.45 -12.85 -9.03
CA ASP A 69 -23.10 -12.29 -10.22
C ASP A 69 -22.07 -11.76 -11.22
N CYS A 70 -21.57 -12.69 -12.04
CA CYS A 70 -20.70 -12.48 -13.19
C CYS A 70 -21.20 -11.38 -14.17
N GLY A 71 -21.02 -10.11 -13.83
CA GLY A 71 -21.19 -8.97 -14.74
C GLY A 71 -22.63 -8.51 -15.00
N THR A 72 -23.60 -8.91 -14.18
CA THR A 72 -24.91 -8.22 -14.18
C THR A 72 -24.78 -7.01 -13.25
N PRO A 73 -25.16 -5.79 -13.67
CA PRO A 73 -25.10 -4.63 -12.79
C PRO A 73 -26.15 -4.79 -11.69
N ASP A 74 -25.75 -5.43 -10.59
CA ASP A 74 -26.37 -5.14 -9.31
C ASP A 74 -25.88 -3.75 -8.88
N CYS A 75 -26.75 -2.98 -8.25
CA CYS A 75 -26.41 -1.63 -7.87
C CYS A 75 -25.67 -1.55 -6.54
N TYR A 76 -25.44 -2.66 -5.82
CA TYR A 76 -24.66 -2.67 -4.59
C TYR A 76 -23.16 -2.76 -4.84
N PHE A 77 -22.38 -1.94 -4.15
CA PHE A 77 -20.93 -1.89 -4.29
C PHE A 77 -20.27 -1.38 -3.00
N THR A 78 -19.00 -1.69 -2.83
CA THR A 78 -18.14 -1.03 -1.83
C THR A 78 -17.13 -0.16 -2.57
N ARG A 79 -17.16 1.15 -2.33
CA ARG A 79 -16.07 2.05 -2.72
C ARG A 79 -14.92 1.83 -1.75
N LEU A 80 -13.75 1.47 -2.27
CA LEU A 80 -12.53 1.27 -1.49
C LEU A 80 -11.46 2.25 -1.93
N GLN A 81 -10.89 2.98 -0.96
CA GLN A 81 -9.71 3.81 -1.16
C GLN A 81 -8.60 3.33 -0.23
N ALA A 82 -7.50 2.83 -0.80
CA ALA A 82 -6.32 2.36 -0.07
C ALA A 82 -5.15 3.32 -0.28
N VAL A 83 -4.64 3.91 0.80
CA VAL A 83 -3.44 4.76 0.78
C VAL A 83 -2.25 3.96 1.30
N PHE A 84 -1.37 3.56 0.40
CA PHE A 84 -0.14 2.84 0.68
C PHE A 84 0.94 3.81 1.14
N ARG A 85 1.41 3.60 2.38
CA ARG A 85 2.48 4.41 2.99
C ARG A 85 3.77 3.61 3.04
N PHE A 86 4.87 4.23 2.65
CA PHE A 86 6.16 3.56 2.53
C PHE A 86 7.14 3.93 3.66
N GLU A 87 8.12 3.06 3.91
CA GLU A 87 9.22 3.33 4.82
C GLU A 87 10.12 4.43 4.25
N ALA A 88 10.32 5.50 5.02
CA ALA A 88 11.15 6.64 4.60
C ALA A 88 12.57 6.19 4.22
N GLY A 89 13.02 6.59 3.03
CA GLY A 89 14.36 6.29 2.51
C GLY A 89 14.59 4.82 2.12
N ARG A 90 13.54 3.99 2.04
CA ARG A 90 13.63 2.55 1.75
C ARG A 90 12.85 2.14 0.50
N GLY A 91 12.74 3.06 -0.46
CA GLY A 91 12.03 2.83 -1.71
C GLY A 91 10.57 2.47 -1.48
N CYS A 92 10.07 1.44 -2.17
CA CYS A 92 8.68 1.01 -2.10
C CYS A 92 8.41 -0.07 -1.04
N ARG A 93 9.25 -0.12 0.02
CA ARG A 93 8.98 -0.95 1.18
C ARG A 93 7.77 -0.41 1.93
N LEU A 94 6.72 -1.23 2.01
CA LEU A 94 5.46 -0.88 2.62
C LEU A 94 5.56 -0.82 4.15
N ARG A 95 4.98 0.23 4.74
CA ARG A 95 4.84 0.38 6.18
C ARG A 95 3.45 -0.05 6.66
N GLU A 96 2.42 0.53 6.04
CA GLU A 96 1.01 0.33 6.37
C GLU A 96 0.15 0.81 5.20
N VAL A 97 -1.13 0.43 5.22
CA VAL A 97 -2.13 0.90 4.25
C VAL A 97 -3.34 1.41 5.02
N ASP A 98 -3.72 2.64 4.75
CA ASP A 98 -4.93 3.27 5.30
C ASP A 98 -6.08 3.01 4.33
N VAL A 99 -7.05 2.19 4.73
CA VAL A 99 -8.14 1.75 3.86
C VAL A 99 -9.44 2.38 4.33
N PHE A 100 -10.09 3.07 3.41
CA PHE A 100 -11.42 3.65 3.58
C PHE A 100 -12.41 2.83 2.76
N THR A 101 -13.52 2.42 3.38
CA THR A 101 -14.61 1.72 2.71
C THR A 101 -15.94 2.42 2.92
N GLU A 102 -16.70 2.56 1.85
CA GLU A 102 -18.05 3.13 1.85
C GLU A 102 -18.96 2.20 1.03
N ASP A 103 -19.97 1.63 1.69
CA ASP A 103 -20.96 0.78 1.02
C ASP A 103 -22.03 1.64 0.36
N GLY A 104 -22.42 1.28 -0.85
CA GLY A 104 -23.42 1.97 -1.64
C GLY A 104 -24.33 1.01 -2.40
N GLY A 105 -25.46 1.54 -2.89
CA GLY A 105 -26.31 0.87 -3.86
C GLY A 105 -27.78 1.24 -3.84
N CYS A 106 -28.65 0.40 -4.43
CA CYS A 106 -30.10 0.69 -4.45
C CYS A 106 -30.77 0.32 -3.12
N ASN A 107 -30.44 1.03 -2.04
CA ASN A 107 -31.30 1.00 -0.86
C ASN A 107 -32.47 1.96 -1.06
N VAL A 108 -33.65 1.42 -1.37
CA VAL A 108 -34.91 2.18 -1.31
C VAL A 108 -35.31 2.30 0.16
N GLY A 109 -34.78 3.30 0.86
CA GLY A 109 -35.17 3.67 2.23
C GLY A 109 -34.32 3.11 3.39
N GLY A 110 -33.19 2.46 3.10
CA GLY A 110 -32.21 2.02 4.11
C GLY A 110 -31.08 3.04 4.32
N ALA A 111 -30.63 3.20 5.56
CA ALA A 111 -29.38 3.93 5.85
C ALA A 111 -28.19 3.03 5.54
N PHE A 112 -27.21 3.54 4.79
CA PHE A 112 -25.91 2.88 4.67
C PHE A 112 -25.11 3.03 5.96
N ASP A 113 -24.27 2.03 6.25
CA ASP A 113 -23.27 2.16 7.29
C ASP A 113 -22.39 3.39 7.00
N PRO A 114 -21.95 4.13 8.05
CA PRO A 114 -20.99 5.20 7.85
C PRO A 114 -19.68 4.65 7.27
N PRO A 115 -18.94 5.45 6.49
CA PRO A 115 -17.64 5.05 5.98
C PRO A 115 -16.71 4.57 7.10
N LYS A 116 -16.02 3.46 6.84
CA LYS A 116 -15.07 2.83 7.77
C LYS A 116 -13.65 3.18 7.33
N GLN A 117 -12.77 3.45 8.30
CA GLN A 117 -11.35 3.72 8.06
C GLN A 117 -10.52 2.84 8.99
N GLU A 118 -9.61 2.05 8.42
CA GLU A 118 -8.82 1.07 9.15
C GLU A 118 -7.39 0.96 8.60
N LEU A 119 -6.45 0.63 9.48
CA LEU A 119 -5.06 0.37 9.09
C LEU A 119 -4.82 -1.12 8.82
N PHE A 120 -4.22 -1.38 7.67
CA PHE A 120 -3.85 -2.70 7.19
C PHE A 120 -2.32 -2.82 7.13
N PHE A 121 -1.83 -4.02 7.42
CA PHE A 121 -0.40 -4.32 7.50
C PHE A 121 -0.10 -5.58 6.67
N ALA A 122 1.03 -5.57 5.96
CA ALA A 122 1.53 -6.76 5.29
C ALA A 122 2.01 -7.79 6.32
N ASP A 123 1.89 -9.07 5.97
CA ASP A 123 2.55 -10.12 6.72
C ASP A 123 4.07 -10.09 6.42
N GLY A 124 4.81 -9.42 7.30
CA GLY A 124 6.23 -9.17 7.13
C GLY A 124 6.57 -8.01 6.19
N ALA A 125 7.84 -7.92 5.80
CA ALA A 125 8.33 -6.83 4.96
C ALA A 125 7.94 -7.05 3.50
N ALA A 126 7.08 -6.18 2.97
CA ALA A 126 6.70 -6.17 1.55
C ALA A 126 7.37 -4.99 0.82
N ASP A 127 7.97 -5.24 -0.33
CA ASP A 127 8.50 -4.19 -1.23
C ASP A 127 7.75 -4.27 -2.56
N LEU A 128 6.97 -3.23 -2.86
CA LEU A 128 6.11 -3.19 -4.05
C LEU A 128 6.92 -3.07 -5.35
N SER A 129 8.19 -2.66 -5.27
CA SER A 129 9.08 -2.62 -6.43
C SER A 129 9.68 -3.99 -6.77
N ALA A 130 9.50 -4.99 -5.90
CA ALA A 130 10.05 -6.32 -6.13
C ALA A 130 9.34 -7.00 -7.31
N PRO A 131 10.07 -7.40 -8.39
CA PRO A 131 9.46 -7.99 -9.58
C PRO A 131 8.82 -9.36 -9.30
N THR A 132 9.19 -10.01 -8.20
CA THR A 132 8.65 -11.30 -7.77
C THR A 132 7.38 -11.17 -6.93
N LEU A 133 6.97 -9.95 -6.55
CA LEU A 133 5.78 -9.74 -5.73
C LEU A 133 4.52 -9.91 -6.60
N GLY A 134 4.05 -11.16 -6.71
CA GLY A 134 2.83 -11.51 -7.46
C GLY A 134 1.53 -11.26 -6.69
N GLN A 135 1.61 -11.06 -5.37
CA GLN A 135 0.46 -10.83 -4.50
C GLN A 135 0.90 -10.05 -3.25
N LEU A 136 0.10 -9.08 -2.84
CA LEU A 136 0.23 -8.38 -1.56
C LEU A 136 -1.00 -8.71 -0.71
N THR A 137 -0.76 -9.37 0.43
CA THR A 137 -1.80 -9.69 1.42
C THR A 137 -1.65 -8.78 2.61
N LEU A 138 -2.72 -8.09 2.97
CA LEU A 138 -2.76 -7.16 4.09
C LEU A 138 -3.88 -7.54 5.05
N ARG A 139 -3.68 -7.33 6.34
CA ARG A 139 -4.70 -7.55 7.37
C ARG A 139 -4.74 -6.41 8.38
N THR A 140 -5.90 -6.22 9.01
CA THR A 140 -6.00 -5.43 10.25
C THR A 140 -5.21 -6.10 11.36
N ARG A 141 -4.91 -5.38 12.44
CA ARG A 141 -4.20 -5.96 13.61
C ARG A 141 -4.98 -7.08 14.27
N GLN A 142 -6.31 -6.97 14.25
CA GLN A 142 -7.25 -7.96 14.73
C GLN A 142 -7.27 -9.18 13.82
N GLY A 143 -6.87 -9.04 12.55
CA GLY A 143 -6.89 -10.09 11.55
C GLY A 143 -8.28 -10.45 11.06
N ASP A 144 -9.30 -9.66 11.44
CA ASP A 144 -10.71 -9.82 11.14
C ASP A 144 -11.13 -9.23 9.79
N ARG A 145 -10.22 -8.51 9.14
CA ARG A 145 -10.37 -8.02 7.77
C ARG A 145 -9.08 -8.23 6.99
N ALA A 146 -9.22 -8.38 5.69
CA ALA A 146 -8.08 -8.51 4.80
C ALA A 146 -8.27 -7.77 3.48
N LEU A 147 -7.17 -7.31 2.90
CA LEU A 147 -7.09 -6.77 1.56
C LEU A 147 -6.04 -7.58 0.80
N VAL A 148 -6.41 -8.20 -0.30
CA VAL A 148 -5.48 -8.93 -1.16
C VAL A 148 -5.42 -8.25 -2.51
N LEU A 149 -4.25 -7.74 -2.86
CA LEU A 149 -3.96 -7.13 -4.14
C LEU A 149 -3.16 -8.10 -5.01
N VAL A 150 -3.69 -8.42 -6.17
CA VAL A 150 -2.99 -9.16 -7.24
C VAL A 150 -2.97 -8.30 -8.51
N PRO A 151 -2.07 -8.54 -9.48
CA PRO A 151 -1.92 -7.66 -10.66
C PRO A 151 -3.20 -7.44 -11.47
N ARG A 152 -4.19 -8.35 -11.35
CA ARG A 152 -5.41 -8.34 -12.15
C ARG A 152 -6.69 -8.05 -11.35
N ASN A 153 -6.63 -8.03 -10.02
CA ASN A 153 -7.81 -7.90 -9.16
C ASN A 153 -7.41 -7.46 -7.73
N LEU A 154 -8.37 -6.93 -6.99
CA LEU A 154 -8.29 -6.62 -5.58
C LEU A 154 -9.47 -7.29 -4.88
N PHE A 155 -9.20 -7.94 -3.75
CA PHE A 155 -10.19 -8.61 -2.92
C PHE A 155 -10.21 -7.99 -1.53
N PHE A 156 -11.39 -7.55 -1.09
CA PHE A 156 -11.64 -7.05 0.26
C PHE A 156 -12.47 -8.05 1.05
N PHE A 157 -11.94 -8.52 2.17
CA PHE A 157 -12.59 -9.49 3.03
C PHE A 157 -13.02 -8.80 4.33
N ALA A 158 -14.31 -8.85 4.63
CA ALA A 158 -14.88 -8.45 5.90
C ALA A 158 -15.17 -9.69 6.77
N ASP A 159 -15.14 -9.50 8.09
CA ASP A 159 -15.58 -10.47 9.10
C ASP A 159 -14.91 -11.86 8.97
N VAL A 160 -13.64 -11.88 8.59
CA VAL A 160 -12.85 -13.12 8.51
C VAL A 160 -12.38 -13.57 9.89
N LYS A 161 -12.20 -14.87 10.09
CA LYS A 161 -11.50 -15.33 11.29
C LYS A 161 -10.01 -14.97 11.19
N PRO A 162 -9.36 -14.53 12.29
CA PRO A 162 -7.92 -14.27 12.29
C PRO A 162 -7.15 -15.51 11.82
N GLY A 163 -6.29 -15.33 10.81
CA GLY A 163 -5.50 -16.41 10.21
C GLY A 163 -6.26 -17.34 9.26
N ALA A 164 -7.55 -17.09 8.97
CA ALA A 164 -8.30 -17.87 7.99
C ALA A 164 -7.66 -17.77 6.59
N PRO A 165 -7.66 -18.85 5.80
CA PRO A 165 -7.24 -18.79 4.40
C PRO A 165 -8.08 -17.77 3.63
N LEU A 166 -7.43 -17.03 2.73
CA LEU A 166 -8.08 -16.04 1.88
C LEU A 166 -8.13 -16.60 0.46
N HIS A 167 -9.33 -16.86 -0.04
CA HIS A 167 -9.53 -17.37 -1.39
C HIS A 167 -9.64 -16.21 -2.37
N THR A 168 -8.69 -16.11 -3.29
CA THR A 168 -8.63 -15.08 -4.35
C THR A 168 -9.01 -15.65 -5.73
N SER A 169 -9.69 -16.79 -5.75
CA SER A 169 -10.43 -17.29 -6.90
C SER A 169 -11.89 -16.87 -6.76
N LEU A 170 -12.60 -16.72 -7.88
CA LEU A 170 -14.06 -16.63 -7.81
C LEU A 170 -14.62 -18.02 -7.43
N PRO A 171 -15.76 -18.09 -6.71
CA PRO A 171 -16.42 -19.36 -6.45
C PRO A 171 -16.74 -20.07 -7.76
N SER A 172 -16.56 -21.38 -7.81
CA SER A 172 -16.91 -22.17 -9.00
C SER A 172 -18.42 -22.41 -9.11
N GLY A 173 -19.16 -22.13 -8.03
CA GLY A 173 -20.60 -22.39 -7.91
C GLY A 173 -20.92 -23.86 -7.64
N GLU A 174 -19.92 -24.67 -7.29
CA GLU A 174 -20.08 -26.10 -7.00
C GLU A 174 -20.74 -26.33 -5.63
N GLU A 175 -21.71 -27.27 -5.58
CA GLU A 175 -22.31 -27.71 -4.32
C GLU A 175 -21.24 -28.30 -3.39
N GLY A 176 -21.10 -27.74 -2.20
CA GLY A 176 -20.15 -28.22 -1.18
C GLY A 176 -18.88 -27.38 -1.03
N GLU A 177 -18.76 -26.25 -1.73
CA GLU A 177 -17.77 -25.23 -1.36
C GLU A 177 -18.02 -24.79 0.10
N ASP A 178 -16.99 -24.88 0.94
CA ASP A 178 -17.06 -24.41 2.32
C ASP A 178 -17.57 -22.96 2.34
N ALA A 179 -18.36 -22.60 3.36
CA ALA A 179 -18.91 -21.25 3.58
C ALA A 179 -17.83 -20.20 3.91
N CYS A 180 -16.65 -20.32 3.31
CA CYS A 180 -15.48 -19.50 3.52
C CYS A 180 -15.61 -18.19 2.74
N CYS A 181 -15.49 -17.11 3.50
CA CYS A 181 -15.29 -15.71 3.16
C CYS A 181 -14.76 -15.44 1.75
N TRP A 182 -15.68 -15.30 0.79
CA TRP A 182 -15.39 -14.69 -0.49
C TRP A 182 -15.32 -13.18 -0.28
N GLY A 183 -14.20 -12.58 -0.63
CA GLY A 183 -14.04 -11.12 -0.55
C GLY A 183 -14.80 -10.43 -1.68
N ALA A 184 -15.34 -9.24 -1.40
CA ALA A 184 -15.78 -8.32 -2.45
C ALA A 184 -14.60 -8.05 -3.39
N SER A 185 -14.82 -8.12 -4.71
CA SER A 185 -13.72 -8.05 -5.67
C SER A 185 -13.97 -7.00 -6.74
N VAL A 186 -12.90 -6.49 -7.35
CA VAL A 186 -13.06 -5.60 -8.51
C VAL A 186 -13.42 -6.47 -9.72
N ALA A 187 -14.66 -6.34 -10.21
CA ALA A 187 -15.12 -7.11 -11.36
C ALA A 187 -14.23 -6.88 -12.59
N GLU A 188 -13.98 -7.93 -13.38
CA GLU A 188 -13.13 -7.87 -14.58
C GLU A 188 -13.62 -6.82 -15.60
N SER A 189 -14.93 -6.54 -15.59
CA SER A 189 -15.58 -5.50 -16.39
C SER A 189 -15.07 -4.07 -16.12
N HIS A 190 -14.45 -3.81 -14.97
CA HIS A 190 -13.82 -2.51 -14.65
C HIS A 190 -12.51 -2.26 -15.38
N PHE A 191 -11.89 -3.29 -15.98
CA PHE A 191 -10.59 -3.20 -16.63
C PHE A 191 -10.66 -3.34 -18.15
N ARG A 192 -11.74 -2.86 -18.78
CA ARG A 192 -11.89 -2.88 -20.25
C ARG A 192 -10.60 -2.39 -20.93
N ASP A 193 -10.05 -3.23 -21.82
CA ASP A 193 -8.86 -2.95 -22.63
C ASP A 193 -9.07 -1.75 -23.57
#